data_AF-A0A1Z4C5B0-F1
#
_entry.id   AF-A0A1Z4C5B0-F1
#
_cell.length_a   1.000
_cell.length_b   1.000
_cell.length_c   1.000
_cell.angle_alpha   90.00
_cell.angle_beta   90.00
_cell.angle_gamma   90.00
#
_symmetry.space_group_name_H-M   'P 1'
#
loop_
_entity.id
_entity.type
_entity.pdbx_description
1 polymer ?
#
loop_
_entity_poly.entity_id
_entity_poly.type
_entity_poly.pdbx_seq_one_letter_code
_entity_poly.pdbx_strand_id
1 'polypeptide(L)'
;MKTALILSLLLLAAHPAPAAMHHHAGMVMDEKGMIMNDNPDTLPRDCQKLSETVDITIHAGQQHATRFNGKMFAFDQQEWHVKPCAKINITFINDDQIRHQLMIHGLPGYLYPEGMFHLELNGAGELKASLIMPSQKKTYLVHCELPQHAEKGMKAQLKVDGGDGDLPSIPGISAAVKADSYPVDWTRTNVGILLLCALAGIAVPFFILKLK
;
A
#
# COMPACT_ATOMS: atom_id res chain seq x y z
N MET A 1 -9.74 -52.08 27.67
CA MET A 1 -10.89 -51.19 27.95
C MET A 1 -10.49 -49.79 28.47
N LYS A 2 -9.29 -49.26 28.14
CA LYS A 2 -8.83 -47.94 28.60
C LYS A 2 -8.26 -47.02 27.51
N THR A 3 -8.18 -47.47 26.26
CA THR A 3 -7.59 -46.71 25.15
C THR A 3 -8.61 -46.07 24.21
N ALA A 4 -9.89 -46.44 24.29
CA ALA A 4 -10.92 -45.92 23.38
C ALA A 4 -11.59 -44.62 23.87
N LEU A 5 -11.41 -44.22 25.14
CA LEU A 5 -12.12 -43.08 25.72
C LEU A 5 -11.37 -41.74 25.56
N ILE A 6 -10.07 -41.77 25.29
CA ILE A 6 -9.24 -40.54 25.21
C ILE A 6 -9.34 -39.88 23.82
N LEU A 7 -9.65 -40.65 22.77
CA LEU A 7 -9.71 -40.10 21.40
C LEU A 7 -10.99 -39.29 21.11
N SER A 8 -12.05 -39.48 21.90
CA SER A 8 -13.32 -38.77 21.69
C SER A 8 -13.36 -37.36 22.29
N LEU A 9 -12.39 -36.98 23.12
CA LEU A 9 -12.33 -35.65 23.75
C LEU A 9 -11.45 -34.65 22.98
N LEU A 10 -10.63 -35.12 22.04
CA LEU A 10 -9.75 -34.27 21.21
C LEU A 10 -10.41 -33.79 19.91
N LEU A 11 -11.58 -34.33 19.54
CA LEU A 11 -12.29 -33.99 18.30
C LEU A 11 -13.30 -32.84 18.44
N LEU A 12 -13.53 -32.29 19.66
CA LEU A 12 -14.42 -31.13 19.84
C LEU A 12 -13.73 -29.76 19.78
N ALA A 13 -12.39 -29.70 19.74
CA ALA A 13 -11.64 -28.43 19.83
C ALA A 13 -11.28 -27.81 18.47
N ALA A 14 -11.66 -28.41 17.34
CA ALA A 14 -11.27 -27.95 16.00
C ALA A 14 -12.43 -27.30 15.22
N HIS A 15 -13.29 -26.55 15.90
CA HIS A 15 -14.20 -25.64 15.20
C HIS A 15 -13.46 -24.30 15.04
N PRO A 16 -13.16 -23.84 13.81
CA PRO A 16 -12.75 -22.46 13.63
C PRO A 16 -13.88 -21.59 14.15
N ALA A 17 -13.61 -20.81 15.19
CA ALA A 17 -14.53 -19.77 15.62
C ALA A 17 -14.74 -18.83 14.41
N PRO A 18 -15.98 -18.48 14.04
CA PRO A 18 -16.19 -17.44 13.06
C PRO A 18 -15.52 -16.16 13.59
N ALA A 19 -14.59 -15.60 12.82
CA ALA A 19 -13.96 -14.32 13.13
C ALA A 19 -15.08 -13.30 13.40
N ALA A 20 -15.14 -12.78 14.62
CA ALA A 20 -16.17 -11.83 15.02
C ALA A 20 -15.90 -10.50 14.30
N MET A 21 -16.73 -10.15 13.31
CA MET A 21 -16.72 -8.83 12.71
C MET A 21 -17.22 -7.82 13.76
N HIS A 22 -16.35 -6.93 14.20
CA HIS A 22 -16.71 -5.83 15.08
C HIS A 22 -17.14 -4.63 14.25
N HIS A 23 -18.42 -4.28 14.32
CA HIS A 23 -18.98 -3.10 13.67
C HIS A 23 -18.91 -1.90 14.61
N HIS A 24 -17.92 -1.03 14.41
CA HIS A 24 -17.96 0.33 14.93
C HIS A 24 -18.52 1.23 13.82
N ALA A 25 -19.17 2.35 14.15
CA ALA A 25 -19.80 3.21 13.14
C ALA A 25 -18.79 3.62 12.06
N GLY A 26 -19.05 3.23 10.80
CA GLY A 26 -18.17 3.52 9.67
C GLY A 26 -16.94 2.62 9.54
N MET A 27 -16.80 1.56 10.34
CA MET A 27 -15.66 0.64 10.31
C MET A 27 -16.13 -0.83 10.31
N VAL A 28 -15.59 -1.61 9.39
CA VAL A 28 -15.68 -3.08 9.38
C VAL A 28 -14.27 -3.63 9.50
N MET A 29 -14.03 -4.49 10.49
CA MET A 29 -12.71 -5.07 10.74
C MET A 29 -12.82 -6.55 11.09
N ASP A 30 -11.88 -7.34 10.57
CA ASP A 30 -11.64 -8.73 10.95
C ASP A 30 -10.13 -8.98 11.14
N GLU A 31 -9.72 -10.24 11.31
CA GLU A 31 -8.31 -10.60 11.51
C GLU A 31 -7.41 -10.28 10.30
N LYS A 32 -7.99 -10.22 9.09
CA LYS A 32 -7.26 -10.05 7.83
C LYS A 32 -7.13 -8.58 7.44
N GLY A 33 -8.09 -7.75 7.81
CA GLY A 33 -8.11 -6.37 7.36
C GLY A 33 -9.20 -5.50 7.95
N MET A 34 -9.26 -4.29 7.44
CA MET A 34 -10.18 -3.26 7.89
C MET A 34 -10.60 -2.35 6.73
N ILE A 35 -11.88 -1.98 6.74
CA ILE A 35 -12.49 -1.02 5.82
C ILE A 35 -13.05 0.11 6.68
N MET A 36 -12.66 1.36 6.39
CA MET A 36 -13.30 2.54 6.97
C MET A 36 -13.92 3.42 5.91
N ASN A 37 -15.11 3.91 6.22
CA ASN A 37 -15.88 4.87 5.45
C ASN A 37 -16.24 4.38 4.05
N ASP A 38 -16.57 3.08 3.92
CA ASP A 38 -17.23 2.55 2.73
C ASP A 38 -18.52 3.33 2.44
N ASN A 39 -18.69 3.74 1.20
CA ASN A 39 -19.81 4.52 0.73
C ASN A 39 -20.34 3.97 -0.60
N PRO A 40 -21.29 3.01 -0.56
CA PRO A 40 -21.85 2.42 -1.77
C PRO A 40 -22.82 3.34 -2.53
N ASP A 41 -23.43 4.33 -1.87
CA ASP A 41 -24.69 4.93 -2.36
C ASP A 41 -25.01 6.33 -1.80
N THR A 42 -24.27 6.84 -0.82
CA THR A 42 -24.51 8.19 -0.27
C THR A 42 -23.84 9.26 -1.11
N LEU A 43 -24.64 10.03 -1.86
CA LEU A 43 -24.16 11.13 -2.69
C LEU A 43 -23.61 12.30 -1.84
N PRO A 44 -22.49 12.93 -2.26
CA PRO A 44 -22.08 14.24 -1.77
C PRO A 44 -23.17 15.30 -1.95
N ARG A 45 -23.22 16.31 -1.06
CA ARG A 45 -24.24 17.38 -1.08
C ARG A 45 -24.25 18.19 -2.40
N ASP A 46 -23.11 18.23 -3.07
CA ASP A 46 -22.87 18.92 -4.33
C ASP A 46 -23.12 18.04 -5.57
N CYS A 47 -23.57 16.79 -5.40
CA CYS A 47 -23.89 15.86 -6.46
C CYS A 47 -25.40 15.58 -6.53
N GLN A 48 -26.03 15.91 -7.67
CA GLN A 48 -27.45 15.57 -7.90
C GLN A 48 -27.65 14.09 -8.28
N LYS A 49 -26.65 13.50 -8.95
CA LYS A 49 -26.62 12.11 -9.40
C LYS A 49 -25.19 11.65 -9.62
N LEU A 50 -24.98 10.34 -9.71
CA LEU A 50 -23.72 9.77 -10.18
C LEU A 50 -23.47 10.17 -11.64
N SER A 51 -22.24 10.58 -11.94
CA SER A 51 -21.81 10.83 -13.34
C SER A 51 -21.40 9.54 -14.05
N GLU A 52 -20.75 8.64 -13.31
CA GLU A 52 -20.29 7.33 -13.76
C GLU A 52 -20.02 6.42 -12.56
N THR A 53 -19.89 5.12 -12.83
CA THR A 53 -19.34 4.12 -11.91
C THR A 53 -18.08 3.56 -12.55
N VAL A 54 -16.98 3.56 -11.82
CA VAL A 54 -15.67 3.09 -12.29
C VAL A 54 -15.16 2.01 -11.35
N ASP A 55 -14.75 0.87 -11.89
CA ASP A 55 -14.06 -0.17 -11.15
C ASP A 55 -12.55 0.03 -11.26
N ILE A 56 -11.86 0.12 -10.13
CA ILE A 56 -10.40 0.24 -10.07
C ILE A 56 -9.86 -0.90 -9.22
N THR A 57 -8.94 -1.68 -9.79
CA THR A 57 -8.13 -2.63 -9.04
C THR A 57 -6.78 -1.97 -8.73
N ILE A 58 -6.39 -2.00 -7.45
CA ILE A 58 -5.14 -1.40 -6.98
C ILE A 58 -4.35 -2.51 -6.31
N HIS A 59 -3.17 -2.81 -6.84
CA HIS A 59 -2.24 -3.74 -6.23
C HIS A 59 -1.18 -2.98 -5.44
N ALA A 60 -0.88 -3.43 -4.22
CA ALA A 60 0.18 -2.89 -3.36
C ALA A 60 1.24 -3.95 -3.08
N GLY A 61 2.51 -3.55 -3.10
CA GLY A 61 3.61 -4.44 -2.73
C GLY A 61 4.99 -3.97 -3.17
N GLN A 62 6.00 -4.76 -2.83
CA GLN A 62 7.40 -4.47 -3.18
C GLN A 62 7.68 -4.60 -4.68
N GLN A 63 7.04 -5.56 -5.36
CA GLN A 63 7.25 -5.79 -6.79
C GLN A 63 6.93 -4.56 -7.64
N HIS A 64 5.91 -3.79 -7.25
CA HIS A 64 5.48 -2.58 -7.95
C HIS A 64 6.45 -1.40 -7.77
N ALA A 65 7.34 -1.47 -6.78
CA ALA A 65 8.33 -0.44 -6.50
C ALA A 65 9.58 -0.56 -7.37
N THR A 66 9.83 -1.72 -7.99
CA THR A 66 11.07 -2.03 -8.73
C THR A 66 11.38 -1.07 -9.87
N ARG A 67 10.36 -0.43 -10.45
CA ARG A 67 10.50 0.58 -11.50
C ARG A 67 10.91 1.97 -11.00
N PHE A 68 10.94 2.17 -9.68
CA PHE A 68 11.28 3.44 -9.05
C PHE A 68 12.56 3.31 -8.23
N ASN A 69 13.61 4.01 -8.68
CA ASN A 69 14.90 4.00 -7.99
C ASN A 69 14.77 4.43 -6.52
N GLY A 70 15.31 3.62 -5.61
CA GLY A 70 15.32 3.90 -4.18
C GLY A 70 13.96 3.78 -3.48
N LYS A 71 12.96 3.16 -4.12
CA LYS A 71 11.65 2.89 -3.50
C LYS A 71 11.55 1.41 -3.12
N MET A 72 10.89 1.16 -1.99
CA MET A 72 10.70 -0.20 -1.46
C MET A 72 9.29 -0.70 -1.67
N PHE A 73 8.31 0.20 -1.67
CA PHE A 73 6.91 -0.14 -1.79
C PHE A 73 6.23 0.83 -2.74
N ALA A 74 5.27 0.32 -3.52
CA ALA A 74 4.45 1.15 -4.38
C ALA A 74 3.08 0.49 -4.61
N PHE A 75 2.14 1.30 -5.09
CA PHE A 75 0.99 0.79 -5.81
C PHE A 75 1.37 0.45 -7.26
N ASP A 76 0.62 -0.41 -7.92
CA ASP A 76 0.80 -0.75 -9.34
C ASP A 76 0.56 0.42 -10.29
N GLN A 77 -0.18 1.44 -9.86
CA GLN A 77 -0.38 2.72 -10.57
C GLN A 77 -0.18 3.91 -9.62
N GLN A 78 0.29 5.05 -10.15
CA GLN A 78 0.56 6.26 -9.36
C GLN A 78 -0.46 7.37 -9.60
N GLU A 79 -1.37 7.18 -10.56
CA GLU A 79 -2.37 8.16 -10.90
C GLU A 79 -3.64 7.51 -11.44
N TRP A 80 -4.79 7.99 -10.97
CA TRP A 80 -6.10 7.66 -11.52
C TRP A 80 -6.88 8.94 -11.83
N HIS A 81 -7.72 8.90 -12.86
CA HIS A 81 -8.57 10.01 -13.27
C HIS A 81 -10.04 9.58 -13.26
N VAL A 82 -10.90 10.41 -12.70
CA VAL A 82 -12.35 10.17 -12.63
C VAL A 82 -13.12 11.47 -12.87
N LYS A 83 -14.37 11.35 -13.32
CA LYS A 83 -15.25 12.51 -13.42
C LYS A 83 -15.72 12.99 -12.03
N PRO A 84 -16.13 14.26 -11.92
CA PRO A 84 -16.94 14.76 -10.81
C PRO A 84 -18.10 13.83 -10.47
N CYS A 85 -18.43 13.61 -9.18
CA CYS A 85 -19.57 12.77 -8.78
C CYS A 85 -19.51 11.31 -9.26
N ALA A 86 -18.32 10.78 -9.55
CA ALA A 86 -18.14 9.38 -9.90
C ALA A 86 -18.21 8.49 -8.65
N LYS A 87 -18.85 7.32 -8.78
CA LYS A 87 -18.69 6.20 -7.83
C LYS A 87 -17.48 5.38 -8.26
N ILE A 88 -16.56 5.13 -7.33
CA ILE A 88 -15.40 4.30 -7.53
C ILE A 88 -15.58 3.03 -6.71
N ASN A 89 -15.62 1.87 -7.35
CA ASN A 89 -15.51 0.59 -6.70
C ASN A 89 -14.03 0.19 -6.69
N ILE A 90 -13.43 0.11 -5.50
CA ILE A 90 -12.03 -0.24 -5.33
C ILE A 90 -11.93 -1.71 -4.97
N THR A 91 -11.11 -2.45 -5.72
CA THR A 91 -10.56 -3.75 -5.32
C THR A 91 -9.11 -3.54 -4.92
N PHE A 92 -8.84 -3.55 -3.62
CA PHE A 92 -7.50 -3.38 -3.08
C PHE A 92 -6.86 -4.74 -2.82
N ILE A 93 -5.75 -5.03 -3.49
CA ILE A 93 -5.02 -6.29 -3.39
C ILE A 93 -3.65 -6.01 -2.78
N ASN A 94 -3.33 -6.71 -1.70
CA ASN A 94 -1.99 -6.72 -1.13
C ASN A 94 -1.24 -7.96 -1.66
N ASP A 95 -0.17 -7.74 -2.42
CA ASP A 95 0.67 -8.83 -2.96
C ASP A 95 1.78 -9.25 -1.99
N ASP A 96 2.06 -8.45 -0.95
CA ASP A 96 3.07 -8.73 0.07
C ASP A 96 2.48 -9.50 1.26
N GLN A 97 3.34 -10.18 2.02
CA GLN A 97 3.01 -10.71 3.36
C GLN A 97 3.15 -9.65 4.48
N ILE A 98 3.29 -8.38 4.10
CA ILE A 98 3.47 -7.24 5.01
C ILE A 98 2.21 -6.39 4.92
N ARG A 99 1.78 -5.82 6.04
CA ARG A 99 0.62 -4.95 6.13
C ARG A 99 0.74 -3.74 5.19
N HIS A 100 -0.26 -3.54 4.33
CA HIS A 100 -0.40 -2.32 3.54
C HIS A 100 -1.79 -1.74 3.74
N GLN A 101 -1.86 -0.42 3.64
CA GLN A 101 -3.09 0.35 3.75
C GLN A 101 -3.23 1.20 2.50
N LEU A 102 -4.46 1.39 2.03
CA LEU A 102 -4.83 2.35 1.02
C LEU A 102 -5.65 3.43 1.71
N MET A 103 -5.11 4.65 1.73
CA MET A 103 -5.78 5.81 2.29
C MET A 103 -5.94 6.89 1.23
N ILE A 104 -7.14 7.46 1.14
CA ILE A 104 -7.43 8.65 0.34
C ILE A 104 -7.75 9.81 1.28
N HIS A 105 -6.90 10.84 1.29
CA HIS A 105 -7.07 12.01 2.17
C HIS A 105 -7.75 13.21 1.48
N GLY A 106 -8.33 14.08 2.31
CA GLY A 106 -8.86 15.37 1.88
C GLY A 106 -10.27 15.30 1.31
N LEU A 107 -10.98 14.20 1.60
CA LEU A 107 -12.38 13.99 1.27
C LEU A 107 -13.30 14.84 2.18
N PRO A 108 -14.56 15.11 1.79
CA PRO A 108 -15.47 15.91 2.61
C PRO A 108 -15.81 15.23 3.94
N GLY A 109 -15.43 15.85 5.07
CA GLY A 109 -15.59 15.31 6.42
C GLY A 109 -17.02 14.93 6.83
N TYR A 110 -18.03 15.58 6.23
CA TYR A 110 -19.44 15.27 6.49
C TYR A 110 -19.89 13.94 5.86
N LEU A 111 -19.15 13.43 4.89
CA LEU A 111 -19.44 12.19 4.16
C LEU A 111 -18.44 11.09 4.53
N TYR A 112 -17.17 11.47 4.67
CA TYR A 112 -16.08 10.61 5.09
C TYR A 112 -15.50 11.19 6.38
N PRO A 113 -15.85 10.67 7.56
CA PRO A 113 -15.27 11.08 8.84
C PRO A 113 -13.74 11.23 8.77
N GLU A 114 -13.21 12.29 9.38
CA GLU A 114 -11.78 12.67 9.34
C GLU A 114 -11.24 13.01 7.93
N GLY A 115 -12.13 13.08 6.92
CA GLY A 115 -11.78 13.39 5.54
C GLY A 115 -10.97 12.28 4.88
N MET A 116 -11.19 11.03 5.30
CA MET A 116 -10.42 9.88 4.84
C MET A 116 -11.28 8.67 4.48
N PHE A 117 -10.79 7.88 3.54
CA PHE A 117 -11.28 6.54 3.19
C PHE A 117 -10.12 5.57 3.36
N HIS A 118 -10.37 4.39 3.94
CA HIS A 118 -9.30 3.46 4.34
C HIS A 118 -9.61 2.01 3.94
N LEU A 119 -8.65 1.31 3.33
CA LEU A 119 -8.62 -0.16 3.20
C LEU A 119 -7.29 -0.71 3.71
N GLU A 120 -7.33 -1.67 4.63
CA GLU A 120 -6.16 -2.25 5.28
C GLU A 120 -6.12 -3.76 5.07
N LEU A 121 -4.96 -4.30 4.71
CA LEU A 121 -4.71 -5.73 4.72
C LEU A 121 -3.44 -6.02 5.53
N ASN A 122 -3.52 -6.93 6.51
CA ASN A 122 -2.40 -7.30 7.39
C ASN A 122 -1.33 -8.18 6.73
N GLY A 123 -1.61 -8.68 5.52
CA GLY A 123 -0.75 -9.49 4.68
C GLY A 123 -1.42 -9.70 3.33
N ALA A 124 -1.07 -10.77 2.61
CA ALA A 124 -1.63 -10.97 1.28
C ALA A 124 -3.14 -11.21 1.33
N GLY A 125 -3.87 -10.54 0.44
CA GLY A 125 -5.33 -10.61 0.45
C GLY A 125 -5.98 -9.57 -0.46
N GLU A 126 -7.30 -9.47 -0.35
CA GLU A 126 -8.13 -8.58 -1.14
C GLU A 126 -9.22 -7.97 -0.26
N LEU A 127 -9.48 -6.67 -0.42
CA LEU A 127 -10.65 -5.97 0.10
C LEU A 127 -11.39 -5.24 -1.02
N LYS A 128 -12.70 -5.11 -0.84
CA LYS A 128 -13.57 -4.35 -1.75
C LYS A 128 -14.40 -3.34 -0.97
N ALA A 129 -14.42 -2.12 -1.47
CA ALA A 129 -15.22 -1.04 -0.94
C ALA A 129 -15.47 0.00 -2.02
N SER A 130 -16.42 0.89 -1.78
CA SER A 130 -16.79 1.96 -2.69
C SER A 130 -16.59 3.32 -2.05
N LEU A 131 -16.34 4.33 -2.88
CA LEU A 131 -16.51 5.72 -2.49
C LEU A 131 -17.11 6.53 -3.64
N ILE A 132 -17.77 7.63 -3.32
CA ILE A 132 -18.31 8.59 -4.26
C ILE A 132 -17.54 9.91 -4.13
N MET A 133 -16.92 10.35 -5.22
CA MET A 133 -16.14 11.59 -5.26
C MET A 133 -17.06 12.82 -5.26
N PRO A 134 -16.67 13.94 -4.63
CA PRO A 134 -17.40 15.20 -4.76
C PRO A 134 -17.32 15.76 -6.19
N SER A 135 -18.08 16.81 -6.47
CA SER A 135 -18.09 17.47 -7.78
C SER A 135 -16.84 18.31 -8.06
N GLN A 136 -16.10 18.68 -7.01
CA GLN A 136 -14.98 19.59 -7.09
C GLN A 136 -13.80 18.99 -7.87
N LYS A 137 -13.31 19.75 -8.85
CA LYS A 137 -12.01 19.53 -9.49
C LYS A 137 -10.88 19.64 -8.46
N LYS A 138 -10.26 18.51 -8.12
CA LYS A 138 -9.24 18.41 -7.08
C LYS A 138 -8.40 17.14 -7.23
N THR A 139 -7.13 17.23 -6.84
CA THR A 139 -6.22 16.10 -6.71
C THR A 139 -6.18 15.63 -5.26
N TYR A 140 -6.44 14.35 -5.03
CA TYR A 140 -6.44 13.71 -3.72
C TYR A 140 -5.19 12.85 -3.56
N LEU A 141 -4.57 12.93 -2.38
CA LEU A 141 -3.43 12.07 -2.06
C LEU A 141 -3.94 10.66 -1.77
N VAL A 142 -3.38 9.70 -2.48
CA VAL A 142 -3.56 8.27 -2.22
C VAL A 142 -2.25 7.74 -1.67
N HIS A 143 -2.22 7.16 -0.48
CA HIS A 143 -0.97 6.63 0.09
C HIS A 143 -1.23 5.50 1.08
N CYS A 144 -0.15 4.84 1.48
CA CYS A 144 -0.18 3.94 2.62
C CYS A 144 -0.14 4.74 3.92
N GLU A 145 -1.11 4.54 4.80
CA GLU A 145 -1.15 5.26 6.08
C GLU A 145 0.04 4.89 6.98
N LEU A 146 0.65 3.69 6.83
CA LEU A 146 1.93 3.39 7.46
C LEU A 146 3.00 4.39 6.97
N PRO A 147 3.51 5.30 7.84
CA PRO A 147 4.36 6.41 7.39
C PRO A 147 5.61 5.93 6.66
N GLN A 148 6.23 4.84 7.13
CA GLN A 148 7.43 4.28 6.51
C GLN A 148 7.14 3.72 5.12
N HIS A 149 5.93 3.22 4.85
CA HIS A 149 5.58 2.69 3.54
C HIS A 149 5.34 3.84 2.56
N ALA A 150 4.65 4.89 2.99
CA ALA A 150 4.51 6.12 2.22
C ALA A 150 5.86 6.79 1.93
N GLU A 151 6.71 6.97 2.94
CA GLU A 151 8.06 7.55 2.79
C GLU A 151 8.91 6.77 1.79
N LYS A 152 8.82 5.42 1.84
CA LYS A 152 9.54 4.52 0.93
C LYS A 152 8.87 4.34 -0.43
N GLY A 153 7.85 5.13 -0.75
CA GLY A 153 7.33 5.25 -2.12
C GLY A 153 5.86 4.90 -2.30
N MET A 154 5.15 4.39 -1.30
CA MET A 154 3.74 4.00 -1.48
C MET A 154 2.81 5.22 -1.43
N LYS A 155 2.85 6.01 -2.50
CA LYS A 155 2.09 7.22 -2.77
C LYS A 155 1.63 7.24 -4.22
N ALA A 156 0.46 7.81 -4.44
CA ALA A 156 -0.20 7.99 -5.71
C ALA A 156 -1.15 9.21 -5.60
N GLN A 157 -1.86 9.52 -6.68
CA GLN A 157 -2.84 10.59 -6.70
C GLN A 157 -4.12 10.19 -7.44
N LEU A 158 -5.27 10.65 -6.94
CA LEU A 158 -6.56 10.49 -7.59
C LEU A 158 -7.05 11.88 -8.02
N LYS A 159 -7.26 12.06 -9.33
CA LYS A 159 -7.67 13.33 -9.92
C LYS A 159 -9.14 13.32 -10.30
N VAL A 160 -9.90 14.23 -9.71
CA VAL A 160 -11.27 14.53 -10.13
C VAL A 160 -11.23 15.67 -11.13
N ASP A 161 -11.82 15.50 -12.31
CA ASP A 161 -11.88 16.50 -13.39
C ASP A 161 -10.49 17.04 -13.84
N GLY A 162 -9.52 16.14 -13.89
CA GLY A 162 -8.11 16.46 -14.21
C GLY A 162 -7.32 17.03 -13.03
N GLY A 163 -7.94 17.19 -11.86
CA GLY A 163 -7.27 17.62 -10.63
C GLY A 163 -6.88 19.10 -10.58
N ASP A 164 -6.32 19.53 -9.45
CA ASP A 164 -5.83 20.90 -9.21
C ASP A 164 -4.29 21.02 -9.27
N GLY A 165 -3.63 19.99 -9.80
CA GLY A 165 -2.18 19.92 -9.99
C GLY A 165 -1.63 18.52 -9.67
N ASP A 166 -0.34 18.32 -9.94
CA ASP A 166 0.38 17.14 -9.46
C ASP A 166 0.80 17.35 -8.01
N LEU A 167 0.54 16.33 -7.19
CA LEU A 167 1.03 16.32 -5.81
C LEU A 167 2.54 16.12 -5.82
N PRO A 168 3.28 16.74 -4.87
CA PRO A 168 4.72 16.58 -4.81
C PRO A 168 5.12 15.19 -4.28
N SER A 169 6.31 14.72 -4.65
CA SER A 169 6.87 13.43 -4.22
C SER A 169 6.06 12.18 -4.56
N ILE A 170 5.25 12.23 -5.62
CA ILE A 170 4.57 11.04 -6.17
C ILE A 170 5.55 10.33 -7.13
N PRO A 171 5.94 9.06 -6.88
CA PRO A 171 6.87 8.36 -7.75
C PRO A 171 6.43 8.37 -9.21
N GLY A 172 7.34 8.61 -10.15
CA GLY A 172 7.04 8.64 -11.58
C GLY A 172 6.22 9.84 -12.08
N ILE A 173 5.65 10.66 -11.19
CA ILE A 173 4.85 11.84 -11.55
C ILE A 173 5.59 13.13 -11.21
N SER A 174 6.07 13.26 -9.97
CA SER A 174 6.69 14.49 -9.48
C SER A 174 7.98 14.23 -8.71
N ALA A 175 8.87 15.21 -8.71
CA ALA A 175 10.13 15.11 -7.99
C ALA A 175 9.90 15.03 -6.47
N ALA A 176 10.78 14.30 -5.79
CA ALA A 176 10.80 14.27 -4.33
C ALA A 176 11.15 15.67 -3.78
N VAL A 177 10.36 16.16 -2.82
CA VAL A 177 10.63 17.44 -2.14
C VAL A 177 11.95 17.40 -1.37
N LYS A 178 12.23 16.23 -0.78
CA LYS A 178 13.50 15.90 -0.14
C LYS A 178 14.00 14.61 -0.78
N ALA A 179 14.90 14.74 -1.75
CA ALA A 179 15.51 13.59 -2.39
C ALA A 179 16.62 13.04 -1.48
N ASP A 180 16.60 11.72 -1.28
CA ASP A 180 17.73 11.05 -0.64
C ASP A 180 18.94 11.09 -1.57
N SER A 181 20.08 11.54 -1.04
CA SER A 181 21.35 11.50 -1.75
C SER A 181 22.19 10.34 -1.22
N TYR A 182 22.46 9.36 -2.08
CA TYR A 182 23.38 8.27 -1.78
C TYR A 182 24.63 8.34 -2.69
N PRO A 183 25.46 9.40 -2.60
CA PRO A 183 26.67 9.47 -3.39
C PRO A 183 27.64 8.36 -2.96
N VAL A 184 28.25 7.70 -3.93
CA VAL A 184 29.37 6.81 -3.65
C VAL A 184 30.59 7.67 -3.34
N ASP A 185 31.16 7.49 -2.15
CA ASP A 185 32.35 8.20 -1.73
C ASP A 185 33.60 7.62 -2.41
N TRP A 186 33.98 8.20 -3.55
CA TRP A 186 35.14 7.82 -4.36
C TRP A 186 36.47 8.45 -3.88
N THR A 187 36.64 8.68 -2.58
CA THR A 187 37.96 9.10 -2.07
C THR A 187 39.06 8.11 -2.44
N ARG A 188 40.29 8.62 -2.61
CA ARG A 188 41.47 7.77 -2.92
C ARG A 188 41.64 6.64 -1.90
N THR A 189 41.31 6.90 -0.63
CA THR A 189 41.31 5.91 0.44
C THR A 189 40.31 4.79 0.16
N ASN A 190 39.05 5.13 -0.14
CA ASN A 190 38.01 4.13 -0.40
C ASN A 190 38.32 3.32 -1.67
N VAL A 191 38.85 3.97 -2.71
CA VAL A 191 39.33 3.28 -3.92
C VAL A 191 40.49 2.34 -3.59
N GLY A 192 41.46 2.78 -2.79
CA GLY A 192 42.58 1.95 -2.34
C GLY A 192 42.12 0.74 -1.53
N ILE A 193 41.16 0.93 -0.62
CA ILE A 193 40.55 -0.16 0.16
C ILE A 193 39.82 -1.13 -0.76
N LEU A 194 38.99 -0.64 -1.70
CA LEU A 194 38.26 -1.47 -2.65
C LEU A 194 39.22 -2.36 -3.48
N LEU A 195 40.29 -1.77 -4.01
CA LEU A 195 41.31 -2.49 -4.78
C LEU A 195 42.03 -3.52 -3.92
N LEU A 196 42.41 -3.18 -2.68
CA LEU A 196 43.06 -4.11 -1.77
C LEU A 196 42.15 -5.29 -1.41
N CYS A 197 40.87 -5.05 -1.14
CA CYS A 197 39.89 -6.10 -0.91
C CYS A 197 39.71 -7.01 -2.13
N ALA A 198 39.64 -6.45 -3.33
CA ALA A 198 39.54 -7.22 -4.57
C ALA A 198 40.79 -8.09 -4.79
N LEU A 199 41.98 -7.52 -4.59
CA LEU A 199 43.26 -8.24 -4.71
C LEU A 199 43.39 -9.35 -3.67
N ALA A 200 43.04 -9.07 -2.41
CA ALA A 200 43.05 -10.08 -1.33
C ALA A 200 42.07 -11.22 -1.64
N GLY A 201 40.86 -10.90 -2.14
CA GLY A 201 39.86 -11.88 -2.54
C GLY A 201 40.31 -12.81 -3.66
N ILE A 202 41.24 -12.37 -4.52
CA ILE A 202 41.84 -13.21 -5.57
C ILE A 202 43.06 -13.99 -5.03
N ALA A 203 43.95 -13.30 -4.31
CA ALA A 203 45.22 -13.86 -3.87
C ALA A 203 45.05 -14.96 -2.81
N VAL A 204 44.20 -14.75 -1.81
CA VAL A 204 44.04 -15.70 -0.69
C VAL A 204 43.57 -17.07 -1.17
N PRO A 205 42.50 -17.20 -2.00
CA PRO A 205 42.11 -18.50 -2.55
C PRO A 205 43.17 -19.13 -3.43
N PHE A 206 43.88 -18.34 -4.25
CA PHE A 206 44.95 -18.84 -5.12
C PHE A 206 46.09 -19.48 -4.32
N PHE A 207 46.53 -18.83 -3.24
CA PHE A 207 47.57 -19.39 -2.38
C PHE A 207 47.07 -20.63 -1.62
N ILE A 208 45.83 -20.64 -1.11
CA ILE A 208 45.23 -21.82 -0.45
C ILE A 208 45.16 -23.02 -1.41
N LEU A 209 44.80 -22.80 -2.68
CA LEU A 209 44.73 -23.86 -3.69
C LEU A 209 46.11 -24.38 -4.10
N LYS A 210 47.15 -23.55 -4.05
CA LYS A 210 48.54 -23.97 -4.32
C LYS A 210 49.24 -24.64 -3.14
N LEU A 211 48.72 -24.47 -1.93
CA LEU A 211 49.22 -25.09 -0.70
C LEU A 211 48.62 -26.47 -0.42
N LYS A 212 47.64 -26.91 -1.22
CA LYS A 212 47.17 -28.29 -1.32
C LYS A 212 47.88 -29.01 -2.46
#